data_AF-A0A1Y3TGH8-F1
#
_entry.id   AF-A0A1Y3TGH8-F1
#
_cell.length_a   1.000
_cell.length_b   1.000
_cell.length_c   1.000
_cell.angle_alpha   90.00
_cell.angle_beta   90.00
_cell.angle_gamma   90.00
#
_symmetry.space_group_name_H-M   'P 1'
#
loop_
_entity.id
_entity.type
_entity.pdbx_description
1 polymer ?
#
loop_
_entity_poly.entity_id
_entity_poly.type
_entity_poly.pdbx_seq_one_letter_code
_entity_poly.pdbx_strand_id
1 'polypeptide(L)'
;MVTEFYCDGANMKTIGEDLKTVEEYLKAAYTKAETVKNEIDYDGKWSGNSQKTMAAFLDLLMQYHKAFIHGEDAPLPKGIEHLEELMKSLEEFYTNWKEYEDLGKI
;
A
#
# COMPACT_ATOMS: atom_id res chain seq x y z
N MET A 1 -32.55 15.28 2.77
CA MET A 1 -32.31 14.39 3.93
C MET A 1 -32.29 12.99 3.34
N VAL A 2 -31.18 12.25 3.24
CA VAL A 2 -30.02 12.13 4.13
C VAL A 2 -28.77 11.87 3.26
N THR A 3 -27.95 12.89 3.01
CA THR A 3 -26.63 12.71 2.37
C THR A 3 -25.54 12.36 3.39
N GLU A 4 -25.85 12.42 4.69
CA GLU A 4 -24.93 12.12 5.80
C GLU A 4 -24.77 10.61 6.08
N PHE A 5 -25.62 9.74 5.53
CA PHE A 5 -25.58 8.29 5.83
C PHE A 5 -24.75 7.46 4.87
N TYR A 6 -24.36 8.01 3.71
CA TYR A 6 -23.47 7.32 2.77
C TYR A 6 -22.02 7.59 3.17
N CYS A 7 -21.33 6.56 3.66
CA CYS A 7 -19.87 6.58 3.73
C CYS A 7 -19.32 6.98 2.36
N ASP A 8 -18.33 7.86 2.35
CA ASP A 8 -17.75 8.44 1.13
C ASP A 8 -16.94 7.40 0.34
N GLY A 9 -17.66 6.54 -0.39
CA GLY A 9 -17.10 5.45 -1.17
C GLY A 9 -16.15 5.93 -2.26
N ALA A 10 -16.34 7.16 -2.77
CA ALA A 10 -15.44 7.75 -3.74
C ALA A 10 -14.07 8.06 -3.13
N ASN A 11 -14.04 8.72 -1.96
CA ASN A 11 -12.79 9.02 -1.27
C ASN A 11 -12.08 7.74 -0.80
N MET A 12 -12.82 6.74 -0.30
CA MET A 12 -12.22 5.45 0.07
C MET A 12 -11.62 4.72 -1.13
N LYS A 13 -12.28 4.75 -2.29
CA LYS A 13 -11.74 4.18 -3.52
C LYS A 13 -10.43 4.87 -3.93
N THR A 14 -10.39 6.20 -3.89
CA THR A 14 -9.17 6.96 -4.19
C THR A 14 -8.03 6.62 -3.23
N ILE A 15 -8.30 6.48 -1.93
CA ILE A 15 -7.29 6.03 -0.96
C ILE A 15 -6.74 4.64 -1.35
N GLY A 16 -7.59 3.71 -1.78
CA GLY A 16 -7.14 2.39 -2.23
C GLY A 16 -6.25 2.44 -3.47
N GLU A 17 -6.58 3.30 -4.44
CA GLU A 17 -5.77 3.52 -5.65
C GLU A 17 -4.41 4.16 -5.31
N ASP A 18 -4.39 5.13 -4.40
CA ASP A 18 -3.16 5.78 -3.93
C ASP A 18 -2.26 4.78 -3.19
N LEU A 19 -2.82 3.92 -2.33
CA LEU A 19 -2.06 2.88 -1.63
C LEU A 19 -1.45 1.84 -2.58
N LYS A 20 -2.18 1.43 -3.61
CA LYS A 20 -1.65 0.54 -4.67
C LYS A 20 -0.51 1.22 -5.44
N THR A 21 -0.67 2.50 -5.76
CA THR A 21 0.38 3.30 -6.43
C THR A 21 1.64 3.40 -5.56
N VAL A 22 1.48 3.64 -4.26
CA VAL A 22 2.59 3.65 -3.29
C VAL A 22 3.28 2.28 -3.26
N GLU A 23 2.53 1.18 -3.28
CA GLU A 23 3.09 -0.17 -3.31
C GLU A 23 3.97 -0.40 -4.54
N GLU A 24 3.50 0.00 -5.72
CA GLU A 24 4.26 -0.10 -6.97
C GLU A 24 5.56 0.73 -6.92
N TYR A 25 5.49 1.95 -6.39
CA TYR A 25 6.68 2.81 -6.25
C TYR A 25 7.68 2.24 -5.25
N LEU A 26 7.23 1.69 -4.13
CA LEU A 26 8.12 1.05 -3.14
C LEU A 26 8.79 -0.20 -3.72
N LYS A 27 8.05 -1.04 -4.46
CA LYS A 27 8.59 -2.20 -5.18
C LYS A 27 9.65 -1.78 -6.20
N ALA A 28 9.33 -0.79 -7.03
CA ALA A 28 10.27 -0.28 -8.04
C ALA A 28 11.53 0.34 -7.42
N ALA A 29 11.38 1.10 -6.32
CA ALA A 29 12.50 1.68 -5.59
C ALA A 29 13.37 0.60 -4.92
N TYR A 30 12.77 -0.46 -4.38
CA TYR A 30 13.50 -1.60 -3.83
C TYR A 30 14.36 -2.27 -4.90
N THR A 31 13.82 -2.59 -6.07
CA THR A 31 14.58 -3.21 -7.16
C THR A 31 15.74 -2.33 -7.63
N LYS A 32 15.52 -1.01 -7.73
CA LYS A 32 16.61 -0.07 -8.06
C LYS A 32 17.68 -0.04 -6.98
N ALA A 33 17.29 -0.03 -5.70
CA ALA A 33 18.23 -0.06 -4.59
C ALA A 33 19.08 -1.34 -4.58
N GLU A 34 18.46 -2.49 -4.85
CA GLU A 34 19.15 -3.78 -4.97
C GLU A 34 20.18 -3.77 -6.10
N THR A 35 19.83 -3.25 -7.28
CA THR A 35 20.77 -3.10 -8.41
C THR A 35 21.96 -2.22 -8.03
N VAL A 36 21.72 -1.04 -7.47
CA VAL A 36 22.79 -0.11 -7.08
C VAL A 36 23.68 -0.72 -5.98
N LYS A 37 23.09 -1.45 -5.03
CA LYS A 37 23.84 -2.13 -3.99
C LYS A 37 24.78 -3.18 -4.59
N ASN A 38 24.30 -3.98 -5.54
CA ASN A 38 25.11 -4.97 -6.23
C ASN A 38 26.28 -4.31 -6.99
N GLU A 39 26.05 -3.17 -7.65
CA GLU A 39 27.13 -2.41 -8.29
C GLU A 39 28.17 -1.93 -7.26
N ILE A 40 27.72 -1.42 -6.12
CA ILE A 40 28.62 -0.95 -5.05
C ILE A 40 29.46 -2.09 -4.46
N ASP A 41 28.89 -3.28 -4.32
CA ASP A 41 29.55 -4.42 -3.71
C ASP A 41 30.50 -5.15 -4.67
N TYR A 42 30.16 -5.20 -5.97
CA TYR A 42 30.82 -6.09 -6.92
C TYR A 42 31.53 -5.41 -8.10
N ASP A 43 31.20 -4.17 -8.49
CA ASP A 43 31.86 -3.53 -9.65
C ASP A 43 33.31 -3.12 -9.39
N GLY A 44 33.76 -3.11 -8.13
CA GLY A 44 35.10 -2.67 -7.74
C GLY A 44 35.39 -1.19 -7.96
N LYS A 45 34.42 -0.41 -8.45
CA LYS A 45 34.51 1.06 -8.66
C LYS A 45 34.35 1.86 -7.36
N TRP A 46 33.71 1.26 -6.37
CA TRP A 46 33.45 1.86 -5.06
C TRP A 46 34.46 1.34 -4.05
N SER A 47 35.01 2.23 -3.21
CA SER A 47 35.95 1.83 -2.17
C SER A 47 35.90 2.75 -0.95
N GLY A 48 36.45 2.28 0.16
CA GLY A 48 36.62 3.08 1.37
C GLY A 48 35.30 3.44 2.04
N ASN A 49 35.23 4.64 2.63
CA ASN A 49 34.11 5.02 3.48
C ASN A 49 32.81 5.29 2.70
N SER A 50 32.91 5.80 1.47
CA SER A 50 31.75 6.08 0.61
C SER A 50 31.01 4.79 0.24
N GLN A 51 31.74 3.73 -0.11
CA GLN A 51 31.18 2.40 -0.37
C GLN A 51 30.41 1.88 0.85
N LYS A 52 31.04 1.88 2.03
CA LYS A 52 30.42 1.39 3.27
C LYS A 52 29.17 2.17 3.64
N THR A 53 29.22 3.49 3.51
CA THR A 53 28.11 4.38 3.88
C THR A 53 26.94 4.19 2.94
N MET A 54 27.20 4.11 1.63
CA MET A 54 26.14 3.92 0.63
C MET A 54 25.52 2.52 0.70
N ALA A 55 26.35 1.47 0.89
CA ALA A 55 25.86 0.11 1.09
C ALA A 55 24.96 0.02 2.33
N ALA A 56 25.38 0.61 3.46
CA ALA A 56 24.57 0.63 4.68
C ALA A 56 23.26 1.41 4.51
N PHE A 57 23.28 2.54 3.79
CA PHE A 57 22.07 3.30 3.46
C PHE A 57 21.09 2.46 2.64
N LEU A 58 21.58 1.80 1.58
CA LEU A 58 20.76 0.94 0.72
C LEU A 58 20.20 -0.26 1.48
N ASP A 59 21.00 -0.87 2.36
CA ASP A 59 20.54 -1.95 3.25
C ASP A 59 19.39 -1.50 4.15
N LEU A 60 19.50 -0.32 4.76
CA LEU A 60 18.44 0.22 5.61
C LEU A 60 17.18 0.54 4.80
N LEU A 61 17.33 1.13 3.61
CA LEU A 61 16.21 1.43 2.72
C LEU A 61 15.48 0.14 2.30
N MET A 62 16.24 -0.88 1.89
CA MET A 62 15.70 -2.18 1.49
C MET A 62 15.00 -2.89 2.66
N GLN A 63 15.58 -2.85 3.87
CA GLN A 63 14.96 -3.39 5.08
C GLN A 63 13.63 -2.69 5.39
N TYR A 64 13.60 -1.35 5.31
CA TYR A 64 12.39 -0.57 5.53
C TYR A 64 11.29 -0.92 4.51
N HIS A 65 11.63 -0.94 3.22
CA HIS A 65 10.68 -1.33 2.17
C HIS A 65 10.14 -2.74 2.39
N LYS A 66 11.03 -3.71 2.66
CA LYS A 66 10.65 -5.10 2.90
C LYS A 66 9.68 -5.21 4.08
N ALA A 67 9.94 -4.52 5.19
CA ALA A 67 9.04 -4.52 6.34
C ALA A 67 7.66 -3.93 6.02
N PHE A 68 7.59 -2.95 5.11
CA PHE A 68 6.35 -2.25 4.78
C PHE A 68 5.50 -2.99 3.73
N ILE A 69 6.14 -3.70 2.78
CA ILE A 69 5.46 -4.27 1.59
C ILE A 69 5.56 -5.79 1.48
N HIS A 70 6.40 -6.46 2.28
CA HIS A 70 6.71 -7.88 2.10
C HIS A 70 6.52 -8.67 3.39
N GLY A 71 5.64 -9.67 3.34
CA GLY A 71 5.28 -10.51 4.48
C GLY A 71 3.75 -10.64 4.61
N GLU A 72 3.31 -11.66 5.33
CA GLU A 72 1.88 -11.94 5.56
C GLU A 72 1.19 -10.79 6.32
N ASP A 73 1.90 -10.16 7.26
CA ASP A 73 1.42 -9.05 8.08
C ASP A 73 2.02 -7.69 7.67
N ALA A 74 2.47 -7.57 6.42
CA ALA A 74 2.99 -6.30 5.94
C ALA A 74 1.89 -5.22 5.94
N PRO A 75 2.16 -4.03 6.52
CA PRO A 75 1.12 -3.03 6.79
C PRO A 75 0.45 -2.49 5.53
N LEU A 76 1.18 -2.33 4.42
CA LEU A 76 0.61 -1.78 3.20
C LEU A 76 -0.35 -2.77 2.50
N PRO A 77 0.03 -4.04 2.21
CA PRO A 77 -0.90 -5.03 1.71
C PRO A 77 -2.13 -5.24 2.61
N LYS A 78 -1.93 -5.32 3.94
CA LYS A 78 -3.05 -5.44 4.91
C LYS A 78 -3.98 -4.24 4.90
N GLY A 79 -3.43 -3.03 4.78
CA GLY A 79 -4.22 -1.81 4.66
C GLY A 79 -5.09 -1.80 3.40
N ILE A 80 -4.54 -2.25 2.27
CA ILE A 80 -5.28 -2.40 1.01
C ILE A 80 -6.37 -3.46 1.15
N GLU A 81 -6.05 -4.64 1.68
CA GLU A 81 -6.97 -5.75 1.91
C GLU A 81 -8.17 -5.30 2.76
N HIS A 82 -7.94 -4.72 3.93
CA HIS A 82 -9.03 -4.29 4.82
C HIS A 82 -9.87 -3.15 4.25
N LEU A 83 -9.28 -2.26 3.45
CA LEU A 83 -10.04 -1.22 2.77
C LEU A 83 -10.96 -1.82 1.70
N GLU A 84 -10.49 -2.82 0.95
CA GLU A 84 -11.31 -3.55 -0.02
C GLU A 84 -12.45 -4.32 0.67
N GLU A 85 -12.18 -4.99 1.80
CA GLU A 85 -13.19 -5.67 2.62
C GLU A 85 -14.26 -4.71 3.15
N LEU A 86 -13.84 -3.53 3.63
CA LEU A 86 -14.75 -2.48 4.09
C LEU A 86 -15.62 -1.98 2.93
N MET A 87 -15.03 -1.69 1.77
CA MET A 87 -15.78 -1.23 0.61
C MET A 87 -16.83 -2.26 0.15
N LYS A 88 -16.45 -3.54 0.13
CA LYS A 88 -17.38 -4.63 -0.20
C LYS A 88 -18.52 -4.73 0.82
N SER A 89 -18.19 -4.65 2.11
CA SER A 89 -19.19 -4.71 3.19
C SER A 89 -20.19 -3.55 3.12
N LEU A 90 -19.70 -2.35 2.76
CA LEU A 90 -20.54 -1.17 2.56
C LEU A 90 -21.43 -1.33 1.32
N GLU A 91 -20.91 -1.84 0.21
CA GLU A 91 -21.70 -2.12 -0.99
C GLU A 91 -22.82 -3.13 -0.71
N GLU A 92 -22.51 -4.21 0.00
CA GLU A 92 -23.50 -5.21 0.44
C GLU A 92 -24.54 -4.58 1.38
N PHE A 93 -24.10 -3.77 2.35
CA PHE A 93 -25.00 -3.06 3.27
C PHE A 93 -25.97 -2.16 2.51
N TYR A 94 -25.51 -1.29 1.61
CA TYR A 94 -26.40 -0.37 0.88
C TYR A 94 -27.29 -1.10 -0.12
N THR A 95 -26.82 -2.19 -0.73
CA THR A 95 -27.64 -3.03 -1.62
C THR A 95 -28.81 -3.65 -0.85
N ASN A 96 -28.56 -4.21 0.32
CA ASN A 96 -29.57 -4.86 1.15
C ASN A 96 -30.43 -3.84 1.93
N TRP A 97 -29.86 -2.69 2.31
CA TRP A 97 -30.58 -1.60 3.00
C TRP A 97 -31.70 -1.03 2.15
N LYS A 98 -31.52 -0.99 0.83
CA LYS A 98 -32.57 -0.58 -0.11
C LYS A 98 -33.83 -1.44 0.04
N GLU A 99 -33.69 -2.74 0.32
CA GLU A 99 -34.81 -3.64 0.58
C GLU A 99 -35.54 -3.27 1.88
N TYR A 100 -34.81 -2.81 2.90
CA TYR A 100 -35.38 -2.31 4.16
C TYR A 100 -36.09 -0.95 4.01
N GLU A 101 -35.55 -0.03 3.19
CA GLU A 101 -36.24 1.22 2.85
C GLU A 101 -37.56 0.98 2.12
N ASP A 102 -37.63 -0.03 1.27
CA ASP A 102 -38.84 -0.36 0.52
C ASP A 102 -39.90 -1.05 1.40
N LEU A 103 -39.50 -1.77 2.46
CA LEU A 103 -40.41 -2.30 3.49
C LEU A 103 -41.06 -1.20 4.35
N GLY A 104 -40.40 -0.06 4.53
CA GLY A 104 -40.94 1.09 5.28
C GLY A 104 -41.87 2.01 4.46
N LYS A 105 -42.05 1.74 3.17
CA LYS A 105 -42.94 2.48 2.25
C LYS A 105 -44.28 1.77 2.01
N ILE A 106 -44.54 0.65 2.69
CA ILE A 106 -45.80 -0.09 2.71
C ILE A 106 -46.59 0.31 3.97
#